data_AF-A0ABD5EH22-F1
#
_entry.id   AF-A0ABD5EH22-F1
#
_cell.length_a   1.000
_cell.length_b   1.000
_cell.length_c   1.000
_cell.angle_alpha   90.00
_cell.angle_beta   90.00
_cell.angle_gamma   90.00
#
_symmetry.space_group_name_H-M   'P 1'
#
loop_
_entity.id
_entity.type
_entity.pdbx_description
1 polymer ?
#
loop_
_entity_poly.entity_id
_entity_poly.type
_entity_poly.pdbx_seq_one_letter_code
_entity_poly.pdbx_strand_id
1 'polypeptide(L)'
;MTKKEKRTAEDKDREKWMARFQVRLALQPGVDREIVLRAVKDVTGHCAITGEHPRDAFGDPDEHAVRVAALLVPADRAERERKRDAVVDAIGNAFKRAGDAAGL
;
A
#
# COMPACT_ATOMS: atom_id res chain seq x y z
N MET A 1 -27.93 13.58 22.07
CA MET A 1 -26.66 13.01 21.59
C MET A 1 -25.53 13.99 21.87
N THR A 2 -24.68 13.64 22.82
CA THR A 2 -23.61 14.49 23.33
C THR A 2 -22.47 14.55 22.31
N LYS A 3 -21.74 15.68 22.21
CA LYS A 3 -20.62 15.85 21.24
C LYS A 3 -19.52 14.77 21.38
N LYS A 4 -19.43 14.10 22.53
CA LYS A 4 -18.56 12.95 22.78
C LYS A 4 -18.98 11.68 22.04
N GLU A 5 -20.27 11.36 22.00
CA GLU A 5 -20.78 10.13 21.37
C GLU A 5 -20.63 10.15 19.85
N LYS A 6 -20.76 11.34 19.23
CA LYS A 6 -20.57 11.52 17.79
C LYS A 6 -19.14 11.18 17.36
N ARG A 7 -18.15 11.74 18.05
CA ARG A 7 -16.72 11.48 17.76
C ARG A 7 -16.34 10.00 17.90
N THR A 8 -16.90 9.31 18.89
CA THR A 8 -16.63 7.88 19.08
C THR A 8 -17.28 7.01 17.99
N ALA A 9 -18.45 7.40 17.48
CA ALA A 9 -19.09 6.73 16.36
C ALA A 9 -18.33 6.95 15.05
N GLU A 10 -17.83 8.17 14.82
CA GLU A 10 -17.01 8.52 13.66
C GLU A 10 -15.66 7.78 13.66
N ASP A 11 -15.00 7.68 14.82
CA ASP A 11 -13.74 6.92 14.91
C ASP A 11 -13.94 5.43 14.63
N LYS A 12 -15.01 4.83 15.17
CA LYS A 12 -15.37 3.43 14.85
C LYS A 12 -15.76 3.20 13.39
N ASP A 13 -16.42 4.17 12.74
CA ASP A 13 -16.74 4.08 11.31
C ASP A 13 -15.46 4.12 10.46
N ARG A 14 -14.50 5.00 10.83
CA ARG A 14 -13.17 5.07 10.22
C ARG A 14 -12.41 3.75 10.35
N GLU A 15 -12.33 3.20 11.56
CA GLU A 15 -11.68 1.91 11.80
C GLU A 15 -12.30 0.79 10.96
N LYS A 16 -13.63 0.74 10.90
CA LYS A 16 -14.36 -0.25 10.11
C LYS A 16 -14.14 -0.08 8.61
N TRP A 17 -14.09 1.16 8.15
CA TRP A 17 -13.78 1.50 6.76
C TRP A 17 -12.36 1.03 6.40
N MET A 18 -11.36 1.34 7.24
CA MET A 18 -9.97 0.92 7.02
C MET A 18 -9.82 -0.60 7.02
N ALA A 19 -10.45 -1.30 7.96
CA ALA A 19 -10.39 -2.76 8.01
C ALA A 19 -10.99 -3.40 6.75
N ARG A 20 -12.13 -2.90 6.27
CA ARG A 20 -12.75 -3.37 5.02
C ARG A 20 -11.89 -3.06 3.80
N PHE A 21 -11.37 -1.84 3.71
CA PHE A 21 -10.48 -1.43 2.63
C PHE A 21 -9.24 -2.33 2.56
N GLN A 22 -8.58 -2.57 3.70
CA GLN A 22 -7.40 -3.44 3.77
C GLN A 22 -7.70 -4.87 3.35
N VAL A 23 -8.78 -5.47 3.90
CA VAL A 23 -9.19 -6.83 3.55
C VAL A 23 -9.50 -6.92 2.06
N ARG A 24 -10.25 -5.95 1.51
CA ARG A 24 -10.64 -6.02 0.11
C ARG A 24 -9.47 -5.80 -0.83
N LEU A 25 -8.58 -4.88 -0.49
CA LEU A 25 -7.36 -4.60 -1.25
C LEU A 25 -6.44 -5.82 -1.26
N ALA A 26 -6.24 -6.48 -0.12
CA ALA A 26 -5.43 -7.70 -0.02
C ALA A 26 -6.00 -8.90 -0.82
N LEU A 27 -7.31 -8.91 -1.08
CA LEU A 27 -7.95 -9.93 -1.92
C LEU A 27 -7.84 -9.63 -3.42
N GLN A 28 -7.33 -8.47 -3.83
CA GLN A 28 -7.16 -8.13 -5.24
C GLN A 28 -5.98 -8.88 -5.86
N PRO A 29 -6.11 -9.36 -7.10
CA PRO A 29 -5.05 -10.10 -7.78
C PRO A 29 -3.83 -9.20 -8.02
N GLY A 30 -2.64 -9.69 -7.64
CA GLY A 30 -1.38 -8.96 -7.79
C GLY A 30 -1.16 -7.86 -6.74
N VAL A 31 -2.04 -7.73 -5.75
CA VAL A 31 -1.79 -6.86 -4.61
C VAL A 31 -0.90 -7.57 -3.59
N ASP A 32 0.21 -6.91 -3.26
CA ASP A 32 1.18 -7.39 -2.29
C ASP A 32 1.16 -6.54 -1.02
N ARG A 33 1.84 -6.99 0.04
CA ARG A 33 1.83 -6.30 1.34
C ARG A 33 2.34 -4.85 1.22
N GLU A 34 3.33 -4.58 0.38
CA GLU A 34 3.83 -3.21 0.13
C GLU A 34 2.76 -2.30 -0.48
N ILE A 35 1.96 -2.81 -1.41
CA ILE A 35 0.86 -2.06 -2.04
C ILE A 35 -0.20 -1.73 -1.00
N VAL A 36 -0.56 -2.70 -0.15
CA VAL A 36 -1.52 -2.48 0.95
C VAL A 36 -1.01 -1.42 1.92
N LEU A 37 0.27 -1.50 2.32
CA LEU A 37 0.87 -0.52 3.23
C LEU A 37 0.96 0.88 2.61
N ARG A 38 1.32 0.98 1.33
CA ARG A 38 1.36 2.25 0.60
C ARG A 38 -0.02 2.89 0.52
N ALA A 39 -1.03 2.10 0.15
CA ALA A 39 -2.41 2.57 0.06
C ALA A 39 -2.96 3.04 1.41
N VAL A 40 -2.72 2.28 2.48
CA VAL A 40 -3.11 2.66 3.84
C VAL A 40 -2.43 3.95 4.28
N LYS A 41 -1.15 4.13 3.95
CA LYS A 41 -0.39 5.36 4.24
C LYS A 41 -0.95 6.57 3.49
N ASP A 42 -1.38 6.39 2.25
CA ASP A 42 -1.99 7.45 1.44
C ASP A 42 -3.33 7.91 2.04
N VAL A 43 -4.23 6.97 2.32
CA VAL A 43 -5.54 7.26 2.96
C VAL A 43 -5.36 7.91 4.33
N THR A 44 -4.47 7.37 5.17
CA THR A 44 -4.21 7.92 6.52
C THR A 44 -3.59 9.31 6.42
N GLY A 45 -2.68 9.52 5.48
CA GLY A 45 -2.06 10.82 5.23
C GLY A 45 -3.09 11.86 4.76
N HIS A 46 -3.97 11.49 3.85
CA HIS A 46 -5.03 12.37 3.38
C HIS A 46 -5.99 12.74 4.52
N CYS A 47 -6.45 11.76 5.29
CA CYS A 47 -7.31 12.00 6.46
C CYS A 47 -6.64 12.89 7.51
N ALA A 48 -5.31 12.78 7.70
CA ALA A 48 -4.56 13.66 8.59
C ALA A 48 -4.42 15.09 8.04
N ILE A 49 -4.35 15.26 6.72
CA ILE A 49 -4.20 16.56 6.05
C ILE A 49 -5.54 17.31 5.97
N THR A 50 -6.59 16.64 5.51
CA THR A 50 -7.91 17.26 5.31
C THR A 50 -8.76 17.24 6.57
N GLY A 51 -8.48 16.32 7.50
CA GLY A 51 -9.35 16.08 8.65
C GLY A 51 -10.69 15.46 8.28
N GLU A 52 -10.90 15.12 7.00
CA GLU A 52 -12.14 14.54 6.50
C GLU A 52 -12.19 13.04 6.73
N HIS A 53 -13.41 12.53 6.90
CA HIS A 53 -13.64 11.11 7.08
C HIS A 53 -13.33 10.37 5.76
N PRO A 54 -12.64 9.22 5.78
CA PRO A 54 -12.27 8.52 4.54
C PRO A 54 -13.48 8.12 3.70
N ARG A 55 -14.64 7.88 4.32
CA ARG A 55 -15.89 7.62 3.60
C ARG A 55 -16.38 8.82 2.77
N ASP A 56 -16.14 10.03 3.25
CA ASP A 56 -16.55 11.26 2.57
C ASP A 56 -15.58 11.59 1.42
N ALA A 57 -14.28 11.45 1.68
CA ALA A 57 -13.23 11.73 0.70
C ALA A 57 -13.09 10.65 -0.39
N PHE A 58 -13.23 9.38 -0.02
CA PHE A 58 -12.93 8.24 -0.92
C PHE A 58 -14.15 7.40 -1.30
N GLY A 59 -15.29 7.61 -0.64
CA GLY A 59 -16.52 6.85 -0.88
C GLY A 59 -16.51 5.45 -0.26
N ASP A 60 -17.03 4.47 -1.00
CA ASP A 60 -17.12 3.09 -0.55
C ASP A 60 -15.72 2.43 -0.48
N PRO A 61 -15.38 1.74 0.63
CA PRO A 61 -14.06 1.14 0.80
C PRO A 61 -13.78 0.02 -0.21
N ASP A 62 -14.80 -0.69 -0.68
CA ASP A 62 -14.65 -1.80 -1.62
C ASP A 62 -14.34 -1.27 -3.03
N GLU A 63 -15.10 -0.27 -3.48
CA GLU A 63 -14.87 0.42 -4.75
C GLU A 63 -13.52 1.13 -4.78
N HIS A 64 -13.15 1.78 -3.66
CA HIS A 64 -11.86 2.43 -3.53
C HIS A 64 -10.70 1.42 -3.57
N ALA A 65 -10.85 0.25 -2.92
CA ALA A 65 -9.84 -0.82 -2.96
C ALA A 65 -9.60 -1.34 -4.39
N VAL A 66 -10.67 -1.57 -5.17
CA VAL A 66 -10.55 -1.99 -6.58
C VAL A 66 -9.86 -0.91 -7.42
N ARG A 67 -10.22 0.36 -7.22
CA ARG A 67 -9.61 1.49 -7.94
C ARG A 67 -8.11 1.62 -7.62
N VAL A 68 -7.75 1.52 -6.34
CA VAL A 68 -6.36 1.59 -5.89
C VAL A 68 -5.55 0.41 -6.43
N ALA A 69 -6.10 -0.81 -6.41
CA ALA A 69 -5.44 -1.97 -6.99
C ALA A 69 -5.20 -1.80 -8.49
N ALA A 70 -6.19 -1.32 -9.24
CA ALA A 70 -6.04 -1.10 -10.69
C ALA A 70 -4.94 -0.09 -11.03
N LEU A 71 -4.71 0.91 -10.17
CA LEU A 71 -3.67 1.92 -10.35
C LEU A 71 -2.28 1.44 -9.88
N LEU A 72 -2.22 0.77 -8.73
CA LEU A 72 -0.95 0.42 -8.08
C LEU A 72 -0.35 -0.90 -8.55
N VAL A 73 -1.15 -1.92 -8.87
CA VAL A 73 -0.65 -3.24 -9.32
C VAL A 73 0.24 -3.17 -10.57
N PRO A 74 -0.14 -2.48 -11.66
CA PRO A 74 0.73 -2.38 -12.84
C PRO A 74 1.99 -1.54 -12.58
N ALA A 75 1.89 -0.47 -11.77
CA ALA A 75 3.03 0.36 -11.41
C ALA A 75 4.02 -0.37 -10.48
N ASP A 76 3.50 -1.13 -9.51
CA ASP A 76 4.30 -1.93 -8.58
C ASP A 76 4.97 -3.09 -9.30
N ARG A 77 4.29 -3.76 -10.24
CA ARG A 77 4.91 -4.79 -11.07
C ARG A 77 6.14 -4.24 -11.81
N ALA A 78 6.02 -3.07 -12.45
CA ALA A 78 7.14 -2.44 -13.14
C ALA A 78 8.27 -2.03 -12.17
N GLU A 79 7.93 -1.55 -10.96
CA GLU A 79 8.91 -1.21 -9.92
C GLU A 79 9.60 -2.47 -9.36
N ARG A 80 8.87 -3.57 -9.18
CA ARG A 80 9.38 -4.88 -8.75
C ARG A 80 10.35 -5.46 -9.76
N GLU A 81 10.05 -5.38 -11.05
CA GLU A 81 10.96 -5.83 -12.11
C GLU A 81 12.28 -5.04 -12.05
N ARG A 82 12.22 -3.72 -11.86
CA ARG A 82 13.42 -2.88 -11.69
C ARG A 82 14.19 -3.18 -10.41
N LYS A 83 13.51 -3.35 -9.27
CA LYS A 83 14.15 -3.70 -7.99
C LYS A 83 14.80 -5.08 -8.06
N ARG A 84 14.13 -6.06 -8.68
CA ARG A 84 14.67 -7.40 -8.86
C ARG A 84 15.91 -7.38 -9.75
N ASP A 85 15.87 -6.65 -10.86
CA ASP A 85 17.02 -6.52 -11.76
C ASP A 85 18.21 -5.87 -11.05
N ALA A 86 17.97 -4.79 -10.31
CA ALA A 86 19.01 -4.12 -9.51
C ALA A 86 19.60 -5.01 -8.40
N VAL A 87 18.78 -5.85 -7.75
CA VAL A 87 19.26 -6.82 -6.74
C VAL A 87 20.06 -7.94 -7.39
N VAL A 88 19.61 -8.46 -8.54
CA VAL A 88 20.35 -9.51 -9.29
C VAL A 88 21.68 -8.96 -9.80
N ASP A 89 21.71 -7.72 -10.29
CA ASP A 89 22.93 -7.03 -10.69
C ASP A 89 23.90 -6.84 -9.50
N ALA A 90 23.40 -6.38 -8.36
CA ALA A 90 24.21 -6.20 -7.15
C ALA A 90 24.84 -7.51 -6.67
N ILE A 91 24.09 -8.62 -6.69
CA ILE A 91 24.59 -9.95 -6.31
C ILE A 91 25.56 -10.49 -7.36
N GLY A 92 25.26 -10.33 -8.65
CA GLY A 92 26.14 -10.75 -9.76
C GLY A 92 27.47 -10.02 -9.76
N ASN A 93 27.46 -8.71 -9.50
CA ASN A 93 28.67 -7.90 -9.36
C ASN A 93 29.50 -8.32 -8.13
N ALA A 94 28.85 -8.61 -7.00
CA ALA A 94 29.53 -9.10 -5.81
C ALA A 94 30.22 -10.45 -6.05
N PHE A 95 29.56 -11.39 -6.73
CA PHE A 95 30.15 -12.68 -7.11
C PHE A 95 31.31 -12.54 -8.11
N LYS A 96 31.18 -11.64 -9.09
CA LYS A 96 32.25 -11.39 -10.08
C LYS A 96 33.50 -10.80 -9.41
N ARG A 97 33.34 -9.85 -8.49
CA ARG A 97 34.45 -9.30 -7.70
C ARG A 97 35.16 -10.35 -6.83
N ALA A 98 34.41 -11.32 -6.30
CA ALA A 98 35.00 -12.40 -5.53
C ALA A 98 35.76 -13.42 -6.42
N GLY A 99 35.29 -13.65 -7.66
CA GLY A 99 35.97 -14.51 -8.64
C GLY A 99 37.29 -13.91 -9.14
N ASP A 100 37.32 -12.62 -9.47
CA ASP A 100 38.54 -11.90 -9.88
C ASP A 100 39.61 -11.84 -8.76
N ALA A 101 39.19 -11.80 -7.50
CA ALA A 101 40.10 -11.83 -6.35
C ALA A 101 40.66 -13.24 -6.04
N ALA A 102 40.02 -14.29 -6.57
CA ALA A 102 40.38 -15.68 -6.32
C ALA A 102 41.21 -16.34 -7.44
N GLY A 103 41.44 -15.65 -8.56
CA GLY A 103 42.43 -16.02 -9.60
C GLY A 103 42.45 -17.50 -9.99
N LEU A 104 41.68 -17.85 -11.04
CA LEU A 104 41.93 -19.05 -11.86
C LEU A 104 42.27 -18.58 -13.27
#